data_AF-A0A811SMB1-F1
#
_entry.id   AF-A0A811SMB1-F1
#
_cell.length_a   1.000
_cell.length_b   1.000
_cell.length_c   1.000
_cell.angle_alpha   90.00
_cell.angle_beta   90.00
_cell.angle_gamma   90.00
#
_symmetry.space_group_name_H-M   'P 1'
#
loop_
_entity.id
_entity.type
_entity.pdbx_description
1 polymer ?
#
loop_
_entity_poly.entity_id
_entity_poly.type
_entity_poly.pdbx_seq_one_letter_code
_entity_poly.pdbx_strand_id
1 'polypeptide(L)'
;MTMEQSWEQIYSRENATHLQGTGSSSTRLEIAVTATVRRFTAMLGGTSPVQAGAPQADDGAMWFRPATAARTTVGGVGLDMVLWERMRWEVERGGRWVAATGNGHEERIQRTERRDDGLGHWSKFGCYLLVERFVLRRMDGTVALTCEFRHTDKIKAKWL
;
A
#
# COMPACT_ATOMS: atom_id res chain seq x y z
N MET A 1 16.31 3.21 12.27
CA MET A 1 15.24 3.03 11.26
C MET A 1 15.13 1.55 10.96
N THR A 2 13.92 1.00 10.90
CA THR A 2 13.67 -0.38 10.47
C THR A 2 12.78 -0.39 9.24
N MET A 3 13.00 -1.35 8.34
CA MET A 3 12.16 -1.60 7.16
C MET A 3 11.52 -2.97 7.30
N GLU A 4 10.21 -3.03 7.06
CA GLU A 4 9.40 -4.23 7.12
C GLU A 4 8.63 -4.42 5.81
N GLN A 5 8.48 -5.66 5.36
CA GLN A 5 7.71 -6.01 4.19
C GLN A 5 6.48 -6.84 4.56
N SER A 6 5.34 -6.51 3.97
CA SER A 6 4.09 -7.26 4.12
C SER A 6 3.31 -7.30 2.80
N TRP A 7 2.31 -8.18 2.73
CA TRP A 7 1.39 -8.27 1.59
C TRP A 7 0.01 -7.79 2.03
N GLU A 8 -0.45 -6.67 1.47
CA GLU A 8 -1.77 -6.09 1.75
C GLU A 8 -2.78 -6.62 0.74
N GLN A 9 -3.92 -7.14 1.22
CA GLN A 9 -4.99 -7.61 0.36
C GLN A 9 -5.78 -6.42 -0.21
N ILE A 10 -5.79 -6.28 -1.53
CA ILE A 10 -6.48 -5.19 -2.24
C ILE A 10 -7.79 -5.64 -2.89
N TYR A 11 -7.96 -6.95 -3.06
CA TYR A 11 -9.18 -7.52 -3.62
C TYR A 11 -9.36 -8.96 -3.14
N SER A 12 -10.62 -9.35 -2.95
CA SER A 12 -11.00 -10.72 -2.65
C SER A 12 -12.28 -11.09 -3.39
N ARG A 13 -12.42 -12.36 -3.72
CA ARG A 13 -13.68 -12.91 -4.23
C ARG A 13 -13.81 -14.34 -3.75
N GLU A 14 -15.01 -14.74 -3.38
CA GLU A 14 -15.34 -16.13 -3.09
C GLU A 14 -16.07 -16.73 -4.28
N ASN A 15 -15.84 -18.02 -4.53
CA ASN A 15 -16.57 -18.73 -5.55
C ASN A 15 -17.87 -19.22 -4.92
N ALA A 16 -19.00 -18.68 -5.36
CA ALA A 16 -20.30 -19.20 -4.98
C ALA A 16 -20.52 -20.53 -5.72
N THR A 17 -19.87 -21.61 -5.28
CA THR A 17 -20.26 -22.96 -5.70
C THR A 17 -21.63 -23.24 -5.09
N HIS A 18 -22.68 -23.04 -5.87
CA HIS A 18 -24.04 -23.36 -5.48
C HIS A 18 -24.10 -24.86 -5.17
N LEU A 19 -24.21 -25.21 -3.89
CA LEU A 19 -24.65 -26.54 -3.46
C LEU A 19 -26.13 -26.67 -3.81
N GLN A 20 -26.43 -26.97 -5.06
CA GLN A 20 -27.68 -27.63 -5.44
C GLN A 20 -27.57 -28.14 -6.86
N GLY A 21 -27.92 -29.40 -7.03
CA GLY A 21 -27.80 -30.13 -8.29
C GLY A 21 -28.47 -29.42 -9.46
N THR A 22 -28.05 -29.88 -10.65
CA THR A 22 -28.45 -29.47 -12.00
C THR A 22 -27.69 -28.29 -12.62
N GLY A 23 -27.00 -28.60 -13.72
CA GLY A 23 -26.68 -27.65 -14.78
C GLY A 23 -25.43 -26.79 -14.56
N SER A 24 -24.29 -27.25 -15.06
CA SER A 24 -23.17 -26.42 -15.55
C SER A 24 -22.89 -25.13 -14.76
N SER A 25 -22.45 -25.27 -13.51
CA SER A 25 -21.75 -24.19 -12.80
C SER A 25 -20.48 -23.86 -13.58
N SER A 26 -20.50 -22.81 -14.40
CA SER A 26 -19.30 -22.35 -15.10
C SER A 26 -18.36 -21.78 -14.02
N THR A 27 -17.39 -22.58 -13.58
CA THR A 27 -16.33 -22.07 -12.70
C THR A 27 -15.63 -20.95 -13.44
N ARG A 28 -15.82 -19.71 -12.99
CA ARG A 28 -15.19 -18.56 -13.63
C ARG A 28 -13.68 -18.66 -13.42
N LEU A 29 -12.95 -18.92 -14.50
CA LEU A 29 -11.48 -19.03 -14.50
C LEU A 29 -10.79 -17.66 -14.64
N GLU A 30 -11.58 -16.59 -14.78
CA GLU A 30 -11.08 -15.23 -15.00
C GLU A 30 -11.74 -14.23 -14.04
N ILE A 31 -10.94 -13.51 -13.26
CA ILE A 31 -11.40 -12.47 -12.32
C ILE A 31 -10.82 -11.12 -12.71
N ALA A 32 -11.71 -10.16 -13.01
CA ALA A 32 -11.36 -8.76 -13.14
C ALA A 32 -11.16 -8.14 -11.74
N VAL A 33 -9.97 -7.63 -11.49
CA VAL A 33 -9.57 -6.91 -10.28
C VAL A 33 -9.64 -5.42 -10.54
N THR A 34 -10.33 -4.69 -9.67
CA THR A 34 -10.30 -3.22 -9.62
C THR A 34 -10.09 -2.79 -8.19
N ALA A 35 -9.04 -2.00 -7.94
CA ALA A 35 -8.73 -1.44 -6.63
C ALA A 35 -8.15 -0.02 -6.79
N THR A 36 -8.39 0.85 -5.83
CA THR A 36 -7.73 2.16 -5.73
C THR A 36 -6.88 2.16 -4.48
N VAL A 37 -5.58 2.47 -4.61
CA VAL A 37 -4.64 2.42 -3.50
C VAL A 37 -3.85 3.71 -3.40
N ARG A 38 -3.54 4.13 -2.18
CA ARG A 38 -2.60 5.24 -1.94
C ARG A 38 -1.18 4.70 -1.93
N ARG A 39 -0.39 5.05 -2.94
CA ARG A 39 1.01 4.60 -3.10
C ARG A 39 1.89 4.94 -1.91
N PHE A 40 1.56 6.02 -1.18
CA PHE A 40 2.31 6.48 -0.04
C PHE A 40 1.37 6.97 1.07
N THR A 41 1.65 6.54 2.29
CA THR A 41 0.98 7.02 3.49
C THR A 41 2.00 7.24 4.60
N ALA A 42 1.76 8.25 5.45
CA ALA A 42 2.63 8.55 6.58
C ALA A 42 1.82 8.84 7.86
N MET A 43 2.36 8.40 8.99
CA MET A 43 1.79 8.64 10.33
C MET A 43 2.84 9.15 11.29
N LEU A 44 2.49 10.19 12.05
CA LEU A 44 3.27 10.75 13.14
C LEU A 44 2.94 10.05 14.46
N GLY A 45 3.96 9.76 15.26
CA GLY A 45 3.75 9.10 16.56
C GLY A 45 3.17 7.68 16.47
N GLY A 46 3.08 7.12 15.26
CA GLY A 46 2.44 5.83 14.98
C GLY A 46 0.92 5.86 14.85
N THR A 47 0.25 6.99 15.12
CA THR A 47 -1.23 7.05 15.15
C THR A 47 -1.83 8.29 14.49
N SER A 48 -1.10 9.41 14.42
CA SER A 48 -1.61 10.66 13.88
C SER A 48 -1.38 10.73 12.38
N PRO A 49 -2.41 10.90 11.54
CA PRO A 49 -2.21 11.05 10.10
C PRO A 49 -1.47 12.35 9.78
N VAL A 50 -0.59 12.29 8.79
CA VAL A 50 0.07 13.46 8.19
C VAL A 50 -0.94 14.23 7.32
N GLN A 51 -0.77 15.54 7.22
CA GLN A 51 -1.59 16.41 6.37
C GLN A 51 -1.67 15.87 4.93
N ALA A 52 -2.85 15.97 4.33
CA ALA A 52 -3.09 15.52 2.97
C ALA A 52 -2.19 16.26 1.97
N GLY A 53 -1.48 15.50 1.15
CA GLY A 53 -0.43 15.97 0.25
C GLY A 53 0.88 15.22 0.48
N ALA A 54 1.87 15.47 -0.37
CA ALA A 54 3.22 14.99 -0.14
C ALA A 54 3.85 15.73 1.06
N PRO A 55 4.84 15.13 1.74
CA PRO A 55 5.62 15.89 2.71
C PRO A 55 6.31 17.08 2.00
N GLN A 56 6.66 18.11 2.77
CA GLN A 56 7.17 19.36 2.20
C GLN A 56 8.68 19.44 2.35
N ALA A 57 9.39 19.55 1.23
CA ALA A 57 10.83 19.79 1.26
C ALA A 57 11.10 21.24 1.68
N ASP A 58 11.85 21.42 2.75
CA ASP A 58 12.22 22.73 3.29
C ASP A 58 13.54 22.59 4.07
N ASP A 59 14.48 23.51 3.82
CA ASP A 59 15.80 23.57 4.46
C ASP A 59 16.57 22.24 4.52
N GLY A 60 16.63 21.52 3.39
CA GLY A 60 17.36 20.24 3.31
C GLY A 60 16.69 19.07 4.06
N ALA A 61 15.47 19.26 4.56
CA ALA A 61 14.68 18.23 5.21
C ALA A 61 13.30 18.07 4.55
N MET A 62 12.77 16.86 4.63
CA MET A 62 11.42 16.51 4.23
C MET A 62 10.51 16.54 5.46
N TRP A 63 9.59 17.50 5.50
CA TRP A 63 8.75 17.77 6.66
C TRP A 63 7.39 17.07 6.58
N PHE A 64 7.07 16.37 7.66
CA PHE A 64 5.80 15.68 7.91
C PHE A 64 5.03 16.42 8.99
N ARG A 65 3.93 17.08 8.61
CA ARG A 65 3.12 17.87 9.54
C ARG A 65 1.80 17.16 9.85
N PRO A 66 1.30 17.24 11.10
CA PRO A 66 0.02 16.62 11.45
C PRO A 66 -1.11 17.22 10.61
N ALA A 67 -2.09 16.39 10.24
CA ALA A 67 -3.29 16.89 9.60
C ALA A 67 -4.01 17.90 10.51
N THR A 68 -4.46 19.03 9.96
CA THR A 68 -5.11 20.11 10.73
C THR A 68 -6.34 19.66 11.51
N ALA A 69 -7.02 18.62 11.04
CA ALA A 69 -8.18 18.01 11.70
C ALA A 69 -7.81 16.98 12.80
N ALA A 70 -6.53 16.57 12.89
CA ALA A 70 -6.09 15.68 13.94
C ALA A 70 -5.99 16.47 15.24
N ARG A 71 -6.84 16.14 16.23
CA ARG A 71 -6.66 16.58 17.62
C ARG A 71 -5.43 15.87 18.22
N THR A 72 -4.24 16.31 17.82
CA THR A 72 -2.97 15.69 18.23
C THR A 72 -2.02 16.72 18.83
N THR A 73 -1.31 16.31 19.87
CA THR A 73 -0.21 17.05 20.48
C THR A 73 1.13 16.75 19.81
N VAL A 74 1.15 15.82 18.82
CA VAL A 74 2.36 15.42 18.12
C VAL A 74 2.75 16.49 17.12
N GLY A 75 3.91 17.12 17.34
CA GLY A 75 4.49 18.09 16.42
C GLY A 75 4.95 17.48 15.09
N GLY A 76 5.33 18.35 14.16
CA GLY A 76 5.89 17.91 12.88
C GLY A 76 7.24 17.21 13.04
N VAL A 77 7.56 16.31 12.12
CA VAL A 77 8.84 15.60 12.04
C VAL A 77 9.55 16.01 10.77
N GLY A 78 10.78 16.52 10.90
CA GLY A 78 11.70 16.72 9.78
C GLY A 78 12.54 15.48 9.57
N LEU A 79 12.58 14.98 8.34
CA LEU A 79 13.44 13.88 7.93
C LEU A 79 14.55 14.42 7.04
N ASP A 80 15.80 14.12 7.34
CA ASP A 80 16.93 14.49 6.47
C ASP A 80 16.69 14.02 5.02
N MET A 81 16.94 14.90 4.05
CA MET A 81 16.66 14.60 2.64
C MET A 81 17.43 13.38 2.12
N VAL A 82 18.65 13.13 2.60
CA VAL A 82 19.42 11.94 2.20
C VAL A 82 18.70 10.67 2.64
N LEU A 83 18.10 10.69 3.83
CA LEU A 83 17.34 9.56 4.35
C LEU A 83 16.00 9.39 3.62
N TRP A 84 15.32 10.49 3.30
CA TRP A 84 14.11 10.47 2.48
C TRP A 84 14.36 9.90 1.09
N GLU A 85 15.41 10.36 0.42
CA GLU A 85 15.80 9.87 -0.91
C GLU A 85 16.19 8.40 -0.86
N ARG A 86 16.88 7.95 0.19
CA ARG A 86 17.18 6.54 0.37
C ARG A 86 15.91 5.68 0.47
N MET A 87 14.93 6.08 1.28
CA MET A 87 13.65 5.36 1.37
C MET A 87 12.93 5.33 0.01
N ARG A 88 12.94 6.46 -0.70
CA ARG A 88 12.31 6.56 -2.02
C ARG A 88 13.03 5.72 -3.07
N TRP A 89 14.37 5.69 -3.05
CA TRP A 89 15.18 4.91 -3.99
C TRP A 89 15.00 3.40 -3.79
N GLU A 90 14.86 2.94 -2.55
CA GLU A 90 14.52 1.55 -2.24
C GLU A 90 13.18 1.14 -2.88
N VAL A 91 12.25 2.08 -3.04
CA VAL A 91 10.96 1.90 -3.72
C VAL A 91 11.08 2.00 -5.25
N GLU A 92 11.87 2.94 -5.78
CA GLU A 92 12.01 3.19 -7.22
C GLU A 92 12.73 2.08 -8.01
N ARG A 93 13.42 1.15 -7.35
CA ARG A 93 13.96 -0.06 -8.00
C ARG A 93 12.87 -0.94 -8.67
N GLY A 94 11.58 -0.70 -8.40
CA GLY A 94 10.44 -1.34 -9.06
C GLY A 94 9.74 -0.51 -10.16
N GLY A 95 10.05 0.79 -10.30
CA GLY A 95 9.40 1.65 -11.29
C GLY A 95 9.31 3.12 -10.90
N ARG A 96 8.98 3.98 -11.89
CA ARG A 96 8.99 5.45 -11.83
C ARG A 96 8.01 5.98 -10.78
N TRP A 97 8.52 6.38 -9.61
CA TRP A 97 7.74 7.12 -8.63
C TRP A 97 7.60 8.57 -9.08
N VAL A 98 6.44 8.94 -9.63
CA VAL A 98 6.13 10.35 -9.89
C VAL A 98 5.62 10.93 -8.58
N ALA A 99 6.40 11.83 -7.99
CA ALA A 99 5.94 12.65 -6.87
C ALA A 99 4.74 13.46 -7.35
N ALA A 100 3.54 12.96 -7.11
CA ALA A 100 2.35 13.72 -7.40
C ALA A 100 2.18 14.74 -6.27
N THR A 101 2.63 15.96 -6.51
CA THR A 101 2.29 17.11 -5.69
C THR A 101 0.76 17.20 -5.59
N GLY A 102 0.19 17.04 -4.39
CA GLY A 102 -1.26 17.10 -4.14
C GLY A 102 -1.94 15.75 -3.90
N ASN A 103 -3.22 15.63 -4.28
CA ASN A 103 -4.06 14.45 -4.04
C ASN A 103 -3.72 13.24 -4.94
N GLY A 104 -2.62 13.30 -5.71
CA GLY A 104 -2.26 12.35 -6.76
C GLY A 104 -1.49 11.10 -6.28
N HIS A 105 -1.56 10.77 -5.00
CA HIS A 105 -1.01 9.52 -4.47
C HIS A 105 -1.94 8.32 -4.66
N GLU A 106 -3.18 8.53 -5.12
CA GLU A 106 -4.12 7.46 -5.46
C GLU A 106 -3.86 6.91 -6.85
N GLU A 107 -3.67 5.59 -6.93
CA GLU A 107 -3.52 4.87 -8.18
C GLU A 107 -4.61 3.81 -8.31
N ARG A 108 -5.21 3.76 -9.50
CA ARG A 108 -6.19 2.75 -9.85
C ARG A 108 -5.50 1.55 -10.48
N ILE A 109 -5.67 0.39 -9.86
CA ILE A 109 -5.24 -0.90 -10.36
C ILE A 109 -6.42 -1.52 -11.12
N GLN A 110 -6.22 -1.84 -12.39
CA GLN A 110 -7.14 -2.63 -13.20
C GLN A 110 -6.36 -3.75 -13.87
N ARG A 111 -6.70 -5.00 -13.55
CA ARG A 111 -6.05 -6.17 -14.14
C ARG A 111 -7.00 -7.36 -14.16
N THR A 112 -6.67 -8.33 -15.00
CA THR A 112 -7.41 -9.57 -15.15
C THR A 112 -6.53 -10.72 -14.73
N GLU A 113 -6.98 -11.47 -13.72
CA GLU A 113 -6.31 -12.69 -13.26
C GLU A 113 -6.98 -13.90 -13.86
N ARG A 114 -6.19 -14.74 -14.51
CA ARG A 114 -6.62 -16.03 -15.06
C ARG A 114 -6.02 -17.16 -14.26
N ARG A 115 -6.80 -18.22 -14.09
CA ARG A 115 -6.35 -19.45 -13.46
C ARG A 115 -6.03 -20.46 -14.55
N ASP A 116 -4.74 -20.80 -14.65
CA ASP A 116 -4.21 -21.66 -15.73
C ASP A 116 -3.72 -23.04 -15.23
N ASP A 117 -3.98 -23.39 -13.97
CA ASP A 117 -3.50 -24.64 -13.34
C ASP A 117 -4.32 -25.90 -13.72
N GLY A 118 -5.34 -25.75 -14.58
CA GLY A 118 -6.22 -26.84 -15.00
C GLY A 118 -7.14 -27.39 -13.90
N LEU A 119 -7.06 -26.86 -12.68
CA LEU A 119 -7.90 -27.26 -11.56
C LEU A 119 -9.23 -26.48 -11.62
N GLY A 120 -10.28 -27.15 -12.08
CA GLY A 120 -11.59 -26.55 -12.35
C GLY A 120 -12.39 -26.08 -11.12
N HIS A 121 -11.83 -26.07 -9.91
CA HIS A 121 -12.52 -25.66 -8.68
C HIS A 121 -11.63 -24.80 -7.79
N TRP A 122 -12.08 -23.58 -7.49
CA TRP A 122 -11.54 -22.72 -6.42
C TRP A 122 -12.70 -22.35 -5.51
N SER A 123 -12.38 -22.07 -4.25
CA SER A 123 -13.28 -21.56 -3.22
C SER A 123 -13.04 -20.07 -2.96
N LYS A 124 -11.78 -19.61 -3.04
CA LYS A 124 -11.42 -18.22 -2.74
C LYS A 124 -10.30 -17.71 -3.62
N PHE A 125 -10.46 -16.46 -4.05
CA PHE A 125 -9.46 -15.67 -4.75
C PHE A 125 -9.07 -14.47 -3.89
N GLY A 126 -7.76 -14.17 -3.85
CA GLY A 126 -7.22 -12.96 -3.25
C GLY A 126 -6.16 -12.33 -4.13
N CYS A 127 -6.20 -11.00 -4.25
CA CYS A 127 -5.17 -10.19 -4.89
C CYS A 127 -4.48 -9.33 -3.83
N TYR A 128 -3.16 -9.33 -3.83
CA TYR A 128 -2.32 -8.69 -2.82
C TYR A 128 -1.26 -7.83 -3.48
N LEU A 129 -0.88 -6.72 -2.86
CA LEU A 129 0.30 -5.93 -3.25
C LEU A 129 1.36 -5.93 -2.15
N LEU A 130 2.61 -5.70 -2.53
CA LEU A 130 3.70 -5.55 -1.57
C LEU A 130 3.63 -4.17 -0.91
N VAL A 131 3.69 -4.14 0.42
CA VAL A 131 3.85 -2.93 1.22
C VAL A 131 5.22 -2.96 1.89
N GLU A 132 5.97 -1.87 1.74
CA GLU A 132 7.19 -1.60 2.50
C GLU A 132 6.91 -0.52 3.54
N ARG A 133 7.10 -0.87 4.81
CA ARG A 133 6.87 0.00 5.96
C ARG A 133 8.20 0.37 6.60
N PHE A 134 8.52 1.67 6.58
CA PHE A 134 9.64 2.25 7.29
C PHE A 134 9.15 2.79 8.63
N VAL A 135 9.79 2.34 9.72
CA VAL A 135 9.51 2.82 11.08
C VAL A 135 10.74 3.54 11.61
N LEU A 136 10.56 4.84 11.88
CA LEU A 136 11.57 5.69 12.48
C LEU A 136 11.25 5.89 13.94
N ARG A 137 12.23 5.64 14.80
CA ARG A 137 12.13 5.76 16.25
C ARG A 137 13.02 6.87 16.74
N ARG A 138 12.56 7.60 17.76
CA ARG A 138 13.39 8.51 18.54
C ARG A 138 14.39 7.73 19.39
N MET A 139 15.35 8.43 19.99
CA MET A 139 16.35 7.82 20.87
C MET A 139 15.73 7.15 22.11
N ASP A 140 14.55 7.62 22.55
CA ASP A 140 13.77 7.02 23.64
C ASP A 140 13.02 5.74 23.23
N GLY A 141 13.14 5.29 21.97
CA GLY A 141 12.48 4.10 21.43
C GLY A 141 11.05 4.32 20.92
N THR A 142 10.45 5.49 21.18
CA THR A 142 9.10 5.84 20.69
C THR A 142 9.09 6.00 19.17
N VAL A 143 7.98 5.66 18.53
CA VAL A 143 7.81 5.87 17.09
C VAL A 143 7.65 7.37 16.82
N ALA A 144 8.48 7.91 15.92
CA ALA A 144 8.38 9.29 15.45
C ALA A 144 7.53 9.37 14.19
N LEU A 145 7.84 8.52 13.22
CA LEU A 145 7.29 8.54 11.88
C LEU A 145 7.20 7.10 11.36
N THR A 146 6.05 6.77 10.78
CA THR A 146 5.86 5.57 9.97
C THR A 146 5.57 6.01 8.55
N CYS A 147 6.30 5.46 7.58
CA CYS A 147 6.06 5.67 6.15
C CYS A 147 5.76 4.31 5.51
N GLU A 148 4.66 4.22 4.76
CA GLU A 148 4.29 3.03 4.02
C GLU A 148 4.27 3.32 2.53
N PHE A 149 4.88 2.43 1.77
CA PHE A 149 4.95 2.47 0.32
C PHE A 149 4.25 1.24 -0.26
N ARG A 150 3.23 1.46 -1.08
CA ARG A 150 2.48 0.40 -1.79
C ARG A 150 3.02 0.26 -3.21
N HIS A 151 3.54 -0.93 -3.53
CA HIS A 151 4.15 -1.25 -4.82
C HIS A 151 3.09 -1.80 -5.78
N THR A 152 2.47 -0.92 -6.57
CA THR A 152 1.40 -1.32 -7.52
C THR A 152 1.92 -2.18 -8.69
N ASP A 153 3.23 -2.21 -8.89
CA ASP A 153 3.96 -3.06 -9.82
C ASP A 153 4.24 -4.47 -9.25
N LYS A 154 4.22 -4.64 -7.92
CA LYS A 154 4.48 -5.91 -7.23
C LYS A 154 3.20 -6.49 -6.65
N ILE A 155 2.42 -7.13 -7.52
CA ILE A 155 1.14 -7.74 -7.17
C ILE A 155 1.22 -9.27 -7.29
N LYS A 156 0.55 -9.97 -6.37
CA LYS A 156 0.39 -11.42 -6.40
C LYS A 156 -1.09 -11.80 -6.30
N ALA A 157 -1.47 -12.81 -7.08
CA ALA A 157 -2.76 -13.47 -6.99
C ALA A 157 -2.61 -14.79 -6.24
N LYS A 158 -3.61 -15.13 -5.44
CA LYS A 158 -3.73 -16.43 -4.76
C LYS A 158 -5.11 -17.01 -5.02
N TRP A 159 -5.12 -18.23 -5.52
CA TRP A 159 -6.31 -19.05 -5.72
C TRP A 159 -6.26 -20.19 -4.70
N LEU A 160 -7.35 -20.41 -3.98
CA LEU A 160 -7.57 -21.51 -3.03
C LEU A 160 -8.77 -22.31 -3.48
#